data_AF-A0A2I8F056-F1
#
_entry.id   AF-A0A2I8F056-F1
#
_cell.length_a   1.000
_cell.length_b   1.000
_cell.length_c   1.000
_cell.angle_alpha   90.00
_cell.angle_beta   90.00
_cell.angle_gamma   90.00
#
_symmetry.space_group_name_H-M   'P 1'
#
loop_
_entity.id
_entity.type
_entity.pdbx_description
1 polymer ?
#
loop_
_entity_poly.entity_id
_entity_poly.type
_entity_poly.pdbx_seq_one_letter_code
_entity_poly.pdbx_strand_id
1 'polypeptide(L)'
;METKLTARLPTVDIEITRRKLPDRNAESVAIHITAVPSVEAAARWFLQPDLFSLASMFSMWSMWMRAWQPWLPSIALPAQPSEEAEKRLTDDAASAPRG
;
A
#
# COMPACT_ATOMS: atom_id res chain seq x y z
N MET A 1 -19.38 -18.04 2.64
CA MET A 1 -19.84 -17.65 3.99
C MET A 1 -19.57 -16.17 4.14
N GLU A 2 -20.58 -15.43 4.60
CA GLU A 2 -20.56 -13.97 4.75
C GLU A 2 -20.85 -13.62 6.22
N THR A 3 -20.13 -12.66 6.77
CA THR A 3 -20.30 -12.15 8.13
C THR A 3 -20.49 -10.66 8.06
N LYS A 4 -21.65 -10.18 8.51
CA LYS A 4 -22.00 -8.77 8.55
C LYS A 4 -22.01 -8.29 10.01
N LEU A 5 -21.26 -7.22 10.27
CA LEU A 5 -21.24 -6.53 11.55
C LEU A 5 -21.78 -5.12 11.36
N THR A 6 -22.79 -4.74 12.13
CA THR A 6 -23.38 -3.39 12.06
C THR A 6 -23.32 -2.74 13.43
N ALA A 7 -22.78 -1.53 13.49
CA ALA A 7 -22.79 -0.69 14.68
C ALA A 7 -23.47 0.63 14.35
N ARG A 8 -24.47 1.01 15.14
CA ARG A 8 -25.14 2.31 15.06
C ARG A 8 -24.68 3.17 16.23
N LEU A 9 -23.94 4.22 15.94
CA LEU A 9 -23.48 5.22 16.89
C LEU A 9 -24.31 6.49 16.69
N PRO A 10 -24.37 7.41 17.67
CA PRO A 10 -25.25 8.58 17.63
C PRO A 10 -25.11 9.47 16.38
N THR A 11 -23.94 9.48 15.74
CA THR A 11 -23.64 10.30 14.56
C THR A 11 -23.04 9.51 13.39
N VAL A 12 -22.88 8.18 13.56
CA VAL A 12 -22.14 7.33 12.63
C VAL A 12 -22.77 5.94 12.57
N ASP A 13 -23.09 5.47 11.37
CA ASP A 13 -23.43 4.08 11.08
C ASP A 13 -22.22 3.39 10.44
N ILE A 14 -21.85 2.23 10.96
CA ILE A 14 -20.74 1.41 10.46
C ILE A 14 -21.29 0.05 10.07
N GLU A 15 -21.07 -0.35 8.82
CA GLU A 15 -21.33 -1.70 8.32
C GLU A 15 -20.03 -2.34 7.84
N ILE A 16 -19.71 -3.51 8.38
CA ILE A 16 -18.54 -4.30 7.99
C ILE A 16 -19.04 -5.62 7.42
N THR A 17 -18.75 -5.89 6.16
CA THR A 17 -19.14 -7.11 5.47
C THR A 17 -17.90 -7.90 5.09
N ARG A 18 -17.71 -9.06 5.71
CA ARG A 18 -16.65 -10.02 5.39
C ARG A 18 -17.21 -11.17 4.57
N ARG A 19 -16.66 -11.42 3.39
CA ARG A 19 -16.98 -12.58 2.55
C ARG A 19 -15.73 -13.34 2.16
N LYS A 20 -15.79 -14.67 2.20
CA LYS A 20 -14.75 -15.51 1.59
C LYS A 20 -14.87 -15.44 0.07
N LEU A 21 -13.76 -15.24 -0.63
CA LEU A 21 -13.64 -15.29 -2.08
C LEU A 21 -12.96 -16.63 -2.46
N PRO A 22 -13.73 -17.70 -2.69
CA PRO A 22 -13.17 -19.04 -2.93
C PRO A 22 -12.32 -19.08 -4.20
N ASP A 23 -12.69 -18.33 -5.24
CA ASP A 23 -11.98 -18.29 -6.53
C ASP A 23 -10.57 -17.72 -6.43
N ARG A 24 -10.24 -17.02 -5.33
CA ARG A 24 -8.95 -16.35 -5.14
C ARG A 24 -8.20 -16.80 -3.88
N ASN A 25 -8.69 -17.82 -3.17
CA ASN A 25 -8.19 -18.20 -1.84
C ASN A 25 -8.00 -16.99 -0.91
N ALA A 26 -8.92 -16.03 -0.99
CA ALA A 26 -8.81 -14.73 -0.34
C ALA A 26 -10.06 -14.40 0.48
N GLU A 27 -9.96 -13.37 1.31
CA GLU A 27 -11.07 -12.83 2.08
C GLU A 27 -11.28 -11.37 1.69
N SER A 28 -12.52 -11.01 1.35
CA SER A 28 -12.91 -9.64 1.04
C SER A 28 -13.64 -9.06 2.25
N VAL A 29 -13.11 -7.95 2.75
CA VAL A 29 -13.71 -7.16 3.82
C VAL A 29 -14.09 -5.81 3.24
N ALA A 30 -15.36 -5.44 3.32
CA ALA A 30 -15.88 -4.13 2.95
C ALA A 30 -16.30 -3.39 4.22
N ILE A 31 -15.88 -2.14 4.35
CA ILE A 31 -16.25 -1.27 5.48
C ILE A 31 -17.00 -0.07 4.91
N HIS A 32 -18.28 0.06 5.24
CA HIS A 32 -19.12 1.19 4.88
C HIS A 32 -19.34 2.06 6.12
N ILE A 33 -19.01 3.34 6.01
CA ILE A 33 -19.16 4.31 7.11
C ILE A 33 -20.05 5.43 6.60
N THR A 34 -21.21 5.60 7.22
CA THR A 34 -22.14 6.70 6.95
C THR A 34 -22.16 7.59 8.17
N ALA A 35 -21.74 8.84 8.04
CA ALA A 35 -21.75 9.80 9.13
C ALA A 35 -22.44 11.09 8.68
N VAL A 36 -23.17 11.73 9.58
CA VAL A 36 -23.66 13.10 9.39
C VAL A 36 -22.77 14.01 10.24
N PRO A 37 -21.66 14.55 9.67
CA PRO A 37 -20.85 15.49 10.42
C PRO A 37 -21.66 16.76 10.67
N SER A 38 -21.58 17.33 11.87
CA SER A 38 -22.05 18.70 12.05
C SER A 38 -21.17 19.63 11.22
N VAL A 39 -21.75 20.72 10.70
CA VAL A 39 -21.01 21.71 9.90
C VAL A 39 -19.82 22.26 10.69
N GLU A 40 -19.96 22.44 12.00
CA GLU A 40 -18.87 22.87 12.88
C GLU A 40 -17.76 21.82 13.02
N ALA A 41 -18.10 20.52 13.11
CA ALA A 41 -17.11 19.45 13.17
C ALA A 41 -16.34 19.31 11.85
N ALA A 42 -17.03 19.44 10.71
CA ALA A 42 -16.39 19.47 9.40
C ALA A 42 -15.48 20.69 9.25
N ALA A 43 -15.94 21.88 9.66
CA ALA A 43 -15.13 23.10 9.63
C ALA A 43 -13.87 22.98 10.49
N ARG A 44 -13.98 22.40 11.70
CA ARG A 44 -12.79 22.13 12.54
C ARG A 44 -11.80 21.20 11.85
N TRP A 45 -12.28 20.18 11.13
CA TRP A 45 -11.43 19.27 10.36
C TRP A 45 -10.65 20.02 9.26
N PHE A 46 -11.33 20.87 8.48
CA PHE A 46 -10.71 21.70 7.44
C PHE A 46 -9.75 22.77 7.98
N LEU A 47 -10.02 23.27 9.20
CA LEU A 47 -9.19 24.26 9.86
C LEU A 47 -7.99 23.64 10.58
N GLN A 48 -7.83 22.32 10.62
CA GLN A 48 -6.62 21.69 11.18
C GLN A 48 -5.48 21.78 10.15
N PRO A 49 -4.49 22.67 10.36
CA PRO A 49 -3.39 22.85 9.39
C PRO A 49 -2.54 21.59 9.24
N ASP A 50 -2.55 20.72 10.26
CA ASP A 50 -1.68 19.55 10.35
C ASP A 50 -2.25 18.33 9.62
N LEU A 51 -3.58 18.18 9.55
CA LEU A 51 -4.22 17.03 8.87
C LEU A 51 -4.11 17.07 7.34
N PHE A 52 -3.97 18.28 6.78
CA PHE A 52 -3.80 18.49 5.33
C PHE A 52 -2.38 18.89 4.95
N SER A 53 -1.44 18.90 5.91
CA SER A 53 -0.02 19.03 5.60
C SER A 53 0.42 17.82 4.78
N LEU A 54 1.08 18.06 3.64
CA LEU A 54 1.65 16.99 2.79
C LEU A 54 2.52 16.01 3.61
N ALA A 55 3.16 16.49 4.68
CA ALA A 55 3.95 15.67 5.60
C ALA A 55 3.10 14.67 6.40
N SER A 56 1.89 15.04 6.83
CA SER A 56 1.00 14.14 7.58
C SER A 56 0.33 13.12 6.67
N MET A 57 -0.02 13.51 5.44
CA MET A 57 -0.56 12.59 4.43
C MET A 57 0.47 11.53 4.03
N PHE A 58 1.73 11.91 3.83
CA PHE A 58 2.80 10.96 3.52
C PHE A 58 3.11 10.04 4.72
N SER A 59 3.08 10.58 5.94
CA SER A 59 3.26 9.79 7.15
C SER A 59 2.15 8.75 7.34
N MET A 60 0.89 9.16 7.17
CA MET A 60 -0.26 8.26 7.21
C MET A 60 -0.16 7.20 6.11
N TRP A 61 0.13 7.60 4.87
CA TRP A 61 0.34 6.65 3.77
C TRP A 61 1.45 5.65 4.07
N SER A 62 2.58 6.09 4.61
CA SER A 62 3.70 5.20 4.97
C SER A 62 3.32 4.19 6.04
N MET A 63 2.49 4.58 7.02
CA MET A 63 1.97 3.69 8.05
C MET A 63 1.04 2.63 7.45
N TRP A 64 0.16 3.03 6.53
CA TRP A 64 -0.72 2.10 5.79
C TRP A 64 0.08 1.13 4.92
N MET A 65 1.09 1.62 4.19
CA MET A 65 1.98 0.77 3.38
C MET A 65 2.75 -0.23 4.23
N ARG A 66 3.20 0.16 5.44
CA ARG A 66 3.84 -0.77 6.39
C ARG A 66 2.85 -1.81 6.92
N ALA A 67 1.61 -1.42 7.22
CA ALA A 67 0.59 -2.39 7.62
C ALA A 67 0.33 -3.42 6.51
N TRP A 68 0.48 -3.03 5.24
CA TRP A 68 0.33 -3.94 4.10
C TRP A 68 1.61 -4.68 3.69
N GLN A 69 2.77 -4.44 4.33
CA GLN A 69 4.03 -5.11 3.97
C GLN A 69 3.93 -6.64 3.87
N PRO A 70 3.25 -7.37 4.77
CA PRO A 70 3.17 -8.83 4.71
C PRO A 70 2.52 -9.37 3.42
N TRP A 71 1.76 -8.53 2.72
CA TRP A 71 1.03 -8.88 1.49
C TRP A 71 1.63 -8.24 0.23
N LEU A 72 2.68 -7.42 0.36
CA LEU A 72 3.37 -6.85 -0.79
C LEU A 72 4.43 -7.85 -1.28
N PRO A 73 4.49 -8.14 -2.60
CA PRO A 73 5.56 -8.95 -3.14
C PRO A 73 6.89 -8.26 -2.83
N SER A 74 7.88 -9.01 -2.34
CA SER A 74 9.25 -8.51 -2.23
C SER A 74 9.68 -8.02 -3.60
N ILE A 75 9.75 -6.70 -3.77
CA ILE A 75 10.31 -6.10 -4.97
C ILE A 75 11.80 -6.42 -4.89
N ALA A 76 12.19 -7.59 -5.40
CA ALA A 76 13.57 -7.86 -5.73
C ALA A 76 13.94 -6.81 -6.77
N LEU A 77 14.79 -5.84 -6.39
CA LEU A 77 15.47 -5.03 -7.39
C LEU A 77 16.10 -6.02 -8.38
N PRO A 78 15.90 -5.84 -9.71
CA PRO A 78 16.65 -6.63 -10.65
C PRO A 78 18.11 -6.45 -10.31
N ALA A 79 18.79 -7.58 -10.03
CA ALA A 79 20.21 -7.59 -9.78
C ALA A 79 20.87 -6.77 -10.88
N GLN A 80 21.61 -5.73 -10.49
CA GLN A 80 22.43 -5.00 -11.44
C GLN A 80 23.26 -6.05 -12.19
N PRO A 81 23.28 -6.04 -13.54
CA PRO A 81 24.17 -6.93 -14.27
C PRO A 81 25.57 -6.67 -13.73
N SER A 82 26.12 -7.71 -13.09
CA SER A 82 27.39 -7.64 -12.40
C SER A 82 28.48 -7.18 -13.37
N GLU A 83 29.41 -6.37 -12.87
CA GLU A 83 30.66 -5.94 -13.50
C GLU A 83 31.49 -7.10 -14.10
N GLU A 84 31.10 -8.36 -13.85
CA GLU A 84 31.65 -9.57 -14.47
C GLU A 84 31.43 -9.65 -15.98
N ALA A 85 30.36 -9.06 -16.54
CA ALA A 85 30.16 -9.03 -18.00
C ALA A 85 31.19 -8.14 -18.70
N GLU A 86 31.58 -7.02 -18.07
CA GLU A 86 32.55 -6.07 -18.63
C GLU A 86 33.99 -6.62 -18.56
N LYS A 87 34.30 -7.38 -17.50
CA LYS A 87 35.61 -8.02 -17.35
C LYS A 87 35.82 -9.14 -18.37
N ARG A 88 34.77 -9.89 -18.73
CA ARG A 88 34.84 -10.94 -19.76
C ARG A 88 34.99 -10.40 -21.18
N LEU A 89 34.38 -9.26 -21.48
CA LEU A 89 34.52 -8.63 -22.81
C LEU A 89 35.94 -8.10 -23.05
N THR A 90 36.62 -7.65 -21.98
CA THR A 90 37.99 -7.13 -22.04
C THR A 90 39.04 -8.24 -22.16
N ASP A 91 38.81 -9.40 -21.52
CA ASP A 91 39.72 -10.56 -21.59
C ASP A 91 39.68 -11.25 -22.97
N ASP A 92 38.51 -11.29 -23.61
CA ASP A 92 38.32 -11.92 -24.92
C ASP A 92 38.95 -11.06 -26.05
N ALA A 93 38.89 -9.73 -25.91
CA ALA A 93 39.56 -8.78 -26.82
C ALA A 93 41.09 -8.82 -26.68
N ALA A 94 41.63 -9.19 -25.52
CA ALA A 94 43.07 -9.32 -25.28
C ALA A 94 43.65 -10.66 -25.76
N SER A 95 42.81 -11.68 -26.00
CA SER A 95 43.23 -13.02 -26.39
C SER A 95 43.18 -13.30 -27.90
N ALA A 96 42.82 -12.31 -28.74
CA ALA A 96 42.87 -12.48 -30.18
C ALA A 96 44.33 -12.51 -30.69
N PRO A 97 44.79 -13.60 -31.34
CA PRO A 97 46.14 -13.65 -31.89
C PRO A 97 46.23 -12.75 -33.12
N ARG A 98 47.23 -11.86 -33.14
CA ARG A 98 47.64 -11.13 -34.36
C ARG A 98 48.30 -12.12 -35.30
N GLY A 99 47.50 -12.74 -36.16
CA GLY A 99 47.95 -13.39 -37.40
C GLY A 99 48.33 -12.37 -38.46
#